data_AF-A0A8X6Y244-F1
#
_entry.id   AF-A0A8X6Y244-F1
#
_cell.length_a   1.000
_cell.length_b   1.000
_cell.length_c   1.000
_cell.angle_alpha   90.00
_cell.angle_beta   90.00
_cell.angle_gamma   90.00
#
_symmetry.space_group_name_H-M   'P 1'
#
loop_
_entity.id
_entity.type
_entity.pdbx_description
1 polymer ?
#
loop_
_entity_poly.entity_id
_entity_poly.type
_entity_poly.pdbx_seq_one_letter_code
_entity_poly.pdbx_strand_id
1 'polypeptide(L)'
;MMGDIVVFTCDTTGDPQPQVTWQRNGRNIHINGHSSYKILDSGSLQLDSVGPADYGLYHCLAKNEKGVVSSETAHLQVEGEQLQKNSELSVLIYVCVFFFYSLLTSLTQAHNRAHI
;
A
#
# COMPACT_ATOMS: atom_id res chain seq x y z
N MET A 1 6.36 11.77 11.83
CA MET A 1 5.99 11.99 10.41
C MET A 1 4.54 12.39 10.39
N MET A 2 4.22 13.58 9.90
CA MET A 2 2.84 13.88 9.48
C MET A 2 2.68 13.16 8.14
N GLY A 3 1.75 12.21 8.06
CA GLY A 3 1.44 11.55 6.79
C GLY A 3 0.85 12.54 5.79
N ASP A 4 0.73 12.13 4.52
CA ASP A 4 0.15 12.98 3.49
C ASP A 4 -1.36 13.20 3.70
N ILE A 5 -1.87 14.27 3.10
CA ILE A 5 -3.32 14.51 3.02
C ILE A 5 -3.83 13.90 1.72
N VAL A 6 -4.86 13.06 1.81
CA VAL A 6 -5.50 12.44 0.64
C VAL A 6 -6.97 12.85 0.59
N VAL A 7 -7.45 13.19 -0.60
CA VAL A 7 -8.86 13.54 -0.84
C VAL A 7 -9.46 12.60 -1.88
N PHE A 8 -10.52 11.90 -1.50
CA PHE A 8 -11.36 11.14 -2.42
C PHE A 8 -12.54 12.00 -2.84
N THR A 9 -12.61 12.34 -4.12
CA THR A 9 -13.68 13.14 -4.69
C THR A 9 -14.92 12.30 -4.93
N CYS A 10 -16.09 12.83 -4.56
CA CYS A 10 -17.38 12.21 -4.86
C CYS A 10 -18.36 13.30 -5.31
N ASP A 11 -18.39 13.54 -6.61
CA ASP A 11 -19.31 14.49 -7.21
C ASP A 11 -20.66 13.82 -7.43
N THR A 12 -21.71 14.41 -6.87
CA THR A 12 -23.06 13.83 -6.93
C THR A 12 -24.06 14.84 -7.47
N THR A 13 -24.92 14.35 -8.36
CA THR A 13 -26.02 15.11 -8.94
C THR A 13 -27.33 14.39 -8.63
N GLY A 14 -28.38 15.12 -8.31
CA GLY A 14 -29.71 14.57 -8.14
C GLY A 14 -30.68 15.60 -7.58
N ASP A 15 -31.96 15.38 -7.83
CA ASP A 15 -33.04 16.18 -7.26
C ASP A 15 -34.09 15.25 -6.63
N PRO A 16 -34.27 15.24 -5.29
CA PRO A 16 -33.54 16.04 -4.30
C PRO A 16 -32.04 15.71 -4.23
N GLN A 17 -31.22 16.68 -3.80
CA GLN A 17 -29.77 16.51 -3.65
C GLN A 17 -29.47 15.31 -2.76
N PRO A 18 -28.67 14.34 -3.23
CA PRO A 18 -28.37 13.14 -2.45
C PRO A 18 -27.43 13.44 -1.26
N GLN A 19 -27.64 12.70 -0.17
CA GLN A 19 -26.71 12.63 0.93
C GLN A 19 -25.60 11.64 0.62
N VAL A 20 -24.35 12.08 0.83
CA VAL A 20 -23.16 11.26 0.60
C VAL A 20 -22.71 10.60 1.90
N THR A 21 -22.41 9.32 1.83
CA THR A 21 -21.76 8.55 2.89
C THR A 21 -20.58 7.79 2.32
N TRP A 22 -19.56 7.51 3.14
CA TRP A 22 -18.36 6.81 2.70
C TRP A 22 -18.22 5.46 3.38
N GLN A 23 -17.72 4.49 2.62
CA GLN A 23 -17.37 3.17 3.13
C GLN A 23 -15.88 2.88 2.92
N ARG A 24 -15.29 2.20 3.91
CA ARG A 24 -13.96 1.59 3.81
C ARG A 24 -14.09 0.09 4.04
N ASN A 25 -13.63 -0.71 3.09
CA ASN A 25 -13.68 -2.18 3.16
C ASN A 25 -15.09 -2.70 3.50
N GLY A 26 -16.12 -2.10 2.88
CA GLY A 26 -17.53 -2.44 3.10
C GLY A 26 -18.13 -1.95 4.42
N ARG A 27 -17.42 -1.14 5.21
CA ARG A 27 -17.91 -0.59 6.49
C ARG A 27 -18.05 0.92 6.40
N ASN A 28 -19.16 1.47 6.91
CA ASN A 28 -19.36 2.91 6.97
C ASN A 28 -18.26 3.59 7.80
N ILE A 29 -17.68 4.64 7.24
CA ILE A 29 -16.77 5.53 7.96
C ILE A 29 -17.62 6.42 8.85
N HIS A 30 -17.39 6.34 10.16
CA HIS A 30 -18.04 7.19 11.14
C HIS A 30 -17.05 8.29 11.53
N ILE A 31 -17.37 9.53 11.18
CA ILE A 31 -16.51 10.70 11.46
C ILE A 31 -16.38 10.96 12.97
N ASN A 32 -17.32 10.46 13.77
CA ASN A 32 -17.49 10.82 15.19
C ASN A 32 -16.45 10.21 16.15
N GLY A 33 -15.32 9.68 15.66
CA GLY A 33 -14.30 9.06 16.52
C GLY A 33 -12.89 9.00 15.96
N HIS A 34 -12.66 9.47 14.73
CA HIS A 34 -11.34 9.52 14.10
C HIS A 34 -11.05 10.96 13.69
N SER A 35 -10.14 11.61 14.42
CA SER A 35 -9.80 13.03 14.19
C SER A 35 -9.16 13.31 12.82
N SER A 36 -8.77 12.27 12.08
CA SER A 36 -8.13 12.36 10.77
C SER A 36 -9.08 12.30 9.57
N TYR A 37 -10.34 11.88 9.73
CA TYR A 37 -11.30 11.81 8.61
C TYR A 37 -12.27 13.00 8.63
N LYS A 38 -12.54 13.58 7.46
CA LYS A 38 -13.49 14.69 7.30
C LYS A 38 -14.28 14.49 6.02
N ILE A 39 -15.60 14.73 6.07
CA ILE A 39 -16.41 14.87 4.85
C ILE A 39 -16.54 16.37 4.60
N LEU A 40 -16.08 16.81 3.42
CA LEU A 40 -16.18 18.20 2.98
C LEU A 40 -17.60 18.53 2.54
N ASP A 41 -17.92 19.81 2.40
CA ASP A 41 -19.24 20.26 1.92
C ASP A 41 -19.57 19.74 0.51
N SER A 42 -18.55 19.41 -0.29
CA SER A 42 -18.69 18.77 -1.60
C SER A 42 -19.11 17.29 -1.52
N GLY A 43 -19.13 16.68 -0.33
CA GLY A 43 -19.29 15.24 -0.13
C GLY A 43 -18.00 14.43 -0.28
N SER A 44 -16.88 15.09 -0.60
CA SER A 44 -15.57 14.45 -0.72
C SER A 44 -15.02 14.05 0.65
N LEU A 45 -14.30 12.93 0.71
CA LEU A 45 -13.66 12.44 1.94
C LEU A 45 -12.19 12.87 1.98
N GLN A 46 -11.82 13.62 3.01
CA GLN A 46 -10.44 14.01 3.30
C GLN A 46 -9.88 13.16 4.46
N LEU A 47 -8.66 12.68 4.25
CA LEU A 47 -7.83 11.98 5.22
C LEU A 47 -6.62 12.85 5.54
N ASP A 48 -6.43 13.20 6.81
CA ASP A 48 -5.24 13.89 7.29
C ASP A 48 -4.24 12.89 7.88
N SER A 49 -2.94 13.10 7.64
CA SER A 49 -1.87 12.28 8.22
C SER A 49 -2.01 10.79 7.88
N VAL A 50 -2.21 10.48 6.59
CA VAL A 50 -2.39 9.11 6.10
C VAL A 50 -1.22 8.21 6.50
N GLY A 51 -1.54 7.06 7.07
CA GLY A 51 -0.57 6.02 7.45
C GLY A 51 -1.01 4.62 7.02
N PRO A 52 -0.18 3.59 7.26
CA PRO A 52 -0.47 2.22 6.81
C PRO A 52 -1.81 1.66 7.27
N ALA A 53 -2.33 2.10 8.41
CA ALA A 53 -3.64 1.70 8.94
C ALA A 53 -4.83 2.25 8.13
N ASP A 54 -4.59 3.27 7.30
CA ASP A 54 -5.59 3.85 6.40
C ASP A 54 -5.75 3.06 5.10
N TYR A 55 -4.88 2.07 4.84
CA TYR A 55 -4.99 1.18 3.68
C TYR A 55 -6.39 0.59 3.55
N GLY A 56 -6.92 0.60 2.33
CA GLY A 56 -8.20 -0.03 2.04
C GLY A 56 -8.88 0.44 0.77
N LEU A 57 -10.07 -0.11 0.60
CA LEU A 57 -10.97 0.14 -0.51
C LEU A 57 -12.03 1.15 -0.09
N TYR A 58 -12.07 2.28 -0.79
CA TYR A 58 -12.96 3.40 -0.50
C TYR A 58 -13.96 3.60 -1.63
N HIS A 59 -15.22 3.79 -1.29
CA HIS A 59 -16.26 4.20 -2.23
C HIS A 59 -17.31 5.05 -1.52
N CYS A 60 -17.95 5.94 -2.28
CA CYS A 60 -19.03 6.75 -1.77
C CYS A 60 -20.39 6.17 -2.18
N LEU A 61 -21.37 6.37 -1.30
CA LEU A 61 -22.77 6.03 -1.49
C LEU A 61 -23.57 7.32 -1.46
N ALA A 62 -24.28 7.60 -2.55
CA ALA A 62 -25.17 8.75 -2.69
C ALA A 62 -26.62 8.27 -2.56
N LYS A 63 -27.35 8.80 -1.59
CA LYS A 63 -28.74 8.41 -1.29
C LYS A 63 -29.67 9.62 -1.29
N ASN A 64 -30.78 9.51 -2.01
CA ASN A 64 -31.94 10.39 -1.85
C ASN A 64 -33.22 9.55 -1.74
N GLU A 65 -34.37 10.21 -1.77
CA GLU A 65 -35.68 9.53 -1.69
C GLU A 65 -35.99 8.66 -2.92
N LYS A 66 -35.32 8.91 -4.05
CA LYS A 66 -35.50 8.15 -5.30
C LYS A 66 -34.65 6.89 -5.36
N GLY A 67 -33.56 6.81 -4.58
CA GLY A 67 -32.72 5.62 -4.55
C GLY A 67 -31.33 5.83 -3.95
N VAL A 68 -30.48 4.83 -4.20
CA VAL A 68 -29.09 4.78 -3.74
C VAL A 68 -28.20 4.37 -4.90
N VAL A 69 -27.09 5.07 -5.09
CA VAL A 69 -26.04 4.73 -6.06
C VAL A 69 -24.68 4.70 -5.38
N SER A 70 -23.75 3.88 -5.90
CA SER A 70 -22.38 3.77 -5.42
C SER A 70 -21.41 4.25 -6.50
N SER A 71 -20.32 4.90 -6.09
CA SER A 71 -19.18 5.16 -6.97
C SER A 71 -18.40 3.88 -7.27
N GLU A 72 -17.45 4.00 -8.19
CA GLU A 72 -16.34 3.07 -8.31
C GLU A 72 -15.47 3.06 -7.05
N THR A 73 -14.71 1.98 -6.88
CA THR A 73 -13.84 1.76 -5.73
C THR A 73 -12.46 2.36 -5.97
N ALA A 74 -12.03 3.26 -5.08
CA ALA A 74 -10.67 3.77 -5.01
C ALA A 74 -9.81 2.93 -4.05
N HIS A 75 -8.57 2.63 -4.44
CA HIS A 75 -7.62 1.88 -3.62
C HIS A 75 -6.60 2.82 -2.98
N LEU A 76 -6.54 2.87 -1.65
CA LEU A 76 -5.50 3.60 -0.93
C LEU A 76 -4.34 2.68 -0.56
N GLN A 77 -3.17 2.91 -1.16
CA GLN A 77 -1.92 2.25 -0.82
C GLN A 77 -0.99 3.27 -0.17
N VAL A 78 -0.43 2.95 0.99
CA VAL A 78 0.61 3.78 1.62
C VAL A 78 1.96 3.14 1.35
N GLU A 79 2.79 3.82 0.58
CA GLU A 79 4.17 3.40 0.37
C GLU A 79 4.97 3.71 1.64
N GLY A 80 5.38 2.67 2.35
CA GLY A 80 6.41 2.81 3.38
C GLY A 80 7.79 2.88 2.73
N GLU A 81 8.76 3.50 3.41
CA GLU A 81 10.17 3.29 3.08
C GLU A 81 10.43 1.78 3.00
N GLN A 82 10.72 1.29 1.78
CA GLN A 82 11.23 -0.05 1.58
C GLN A 82 12.61 -0.09 2.24
N LEU A 83 12.69 -0.49 3.51
CA LEU A 83 13.95 -0.93 4.12
C LEU A 83 14.35 -2.25 3.43
N GLN A 84 14.87 -2.13 2.22
CA GLN A 84 15.67 -3.07 1.45
C GLN A 84 15.52 -4.55 1.87
N LYS A 85 14.32 -5.12 1.73
CA LYS A 85 14.07 -6.55 1.96
C LYS A 85 14.50 -7.38 0.75
N ASN A 86 15.74 -7.17 0.31
CA ASN A 86 16.42 -7.95 -0.72
C ASN A 86 17.67 -8.62 -0.13
N SER A 87 17.60 -9.09 1.13
CA SER A 87 18.75 -9.60 1.87
C SER A 87 19.04 -11.11 1.68
N GLU A 88 18.47 -11.79 0.68
CA GLU A 88 18.73 -13.24 0.50
C GLU A 88 19.18 -13.68 -0.91
N LEU A 89 19.10 -12.83 -1.95
CA LEU A 89 19.52 -13.22 -3.30
C LEU A 89 21.02 -13.01 -3.59
N SER A 90 21.73 -12.17 -2.83
CA SER A 90 23.17 -11.91 -3.03
C SER A 90 24.09 -12.87 -2.24
N VAL A 91 23.64 -13.32 -1.08
CA VAL A 91 24.45 -14.14 -0.15
C VAL A 91 24.64 -15.56 -0.69
N LEU A 92 23.58 -16.17 -1.24
CA LEU A 92 23.65 -17.51 -1.82
C LEU A 92 24.60 -17.56 -3.03
N ILE A 93 24.62 -16.52 -3.87
CA ILE A 93 25.53 -16.43 -5.01
C ILE A 93 26.98 -16.31 -4.52
N TYR A 94 27.26 -15.42 -3.55
CA TYR A 94 28.61 -15.19 -3.05
C TYR A 94 29.20 -16.41 -2.32
N VAL A 95 28.40 -17.09 -1.49
CA VAL A 95 28.80 -18.31 -0.78
C VAL A 95 29.10 -19.44 -1.77
N CYS A 96 28.22 -19.68 -2.76
CA CYS A 96 28.48 -20.65 -3.83
C CYS A 96 29.76 -20.32 -4.60
N VAL A 97 29.94 -19.07 -5.01
CA VAL A 97 31.13 -18.60 -5.74
C VAL A 97 32.40 -18.81 -4.91
N PHE A 98 32.40 -18.48 -3.61
CA PHE A 98 33.52 -18.74 -2.71
C PHE A 98 33.84 -20.24 -2.57
N PHE A 99 32.82 -21.10 -2.47
CA PHE A 99 33.00 -22.56 -2.49
C PHE A 99 33.59 -23.06 -3.82
N PHE A 100 33.14 -22.55 -4.97
CA PHE A 100 33.72 -22.90 -6.26
C PHE A 100 35.18 -22.44 -6.39
N TYR A 101 35.51 -21.21 -6.00
CA TYR A 101 36.89 -20.72 -6.01
C TYR A 101 37.79 -21.54 -5.09
N SER A 102 37.34 -21.86 -3.87
CA SER A 102 38.12 -22.67 -2.92
C SER A 102 38.29 -24.13 -3.38
N LEU A 103 37.28 -24.71 -4.04
CA LEU A 103 37.40 -26.04 -4.66
C LEU A 103 38.38 -26.01 -5.84
N LEU A 104 38.33 -25.00 -6.71
CA LEU A 104 39.27 -24.82 -7.82
C LEU A 104 40.71 -24.61 -7.34
N THR A 105 40.93 -23.81 -6.29
CA THR A 105 42.27 -23.65 -5.69
C THR A 105 42.77 -24.96 -5.07
N SER A 106 41.88 -25.73 -4.44
CA SER A 106 42.25 -27.03 -3.87
C SER A 106 42.59 -28.06 -4.96
N LEU A 107 41.84 -28.07 -6.06
CA LEU A 107 42.10 -28.93 -7.22
C LEU A 107 43.40 -28.55 -7.95
N THR A 108 43.68 -27.25 -8.11
CA THR A 108 44.93 -26.77 -8.71
C THR A 108 46.13 -27.03 -7.81
N GLN A 109 46.00 -26.89 -6.49
CA GLN A 109 47.05 -27.24 -5.54
C GLN A 109 47.30 -28.75 -5.48
N ALA A 110 46.24 -29.57 -5.59
CA ALA A 110 46.36 -31.02 -5.71
C ALA A 110 47.07 -31.44 -7.00
N HIS A 111 46.82 -30.75 -8.12
CA HIS A 111 47.52 -30.99 -9.37
C HIS A 111 49.01 -30.61 -9.29
N ASN A 112 49.35 -29.47 -8.66
CA ASN A 112 50.75 -29.03 -8.51
C ASN A 112 51.56 -29.88 -7.52
N ARG A 113 50.93 -30.65 -6.64
CA ARG A 113 51.62 -31.64 -5.77
C ARG A 113 51.89 -32.97 -6.45
N ALA A 114 51.32 -33.22 -7.63
CA ALA A 114 51.49 -34.48 -8.35
C ALA A 114 52.67 -34.50 -9.34
N HIS A 115 53.50 -33.45 -9.38
CA HIS A 115 54.61 -33.30 -10.33
C HIS A 115 55.98 -32.98 -9.68
N ILE A 116 56.23 -33.47 -8.46
CA ILE A 116 57.60 -33.65 -7.91
C ILE A 116 57.80 -35.14 -7.62
#